data_AF-A0A328WTX5-F1
#
_entry.id   AF-A0A328WTX5-F1
#
_cell.length_a   1.000
_cell.length_b   1.000
_cell.length_c   1.000
_cell.angle_alpha   90.00
_cell.angle_beta   90.00
_cell.angle_gamma   90.00
#
_symmetry.space_group_name_H-M   'P 1'
#
loop_
_entity.id
_entity.type
_entity.pdbx_description
1 polymer ?
#
loop_
_entity_poly.entity_id
_entity_poly.type
_entity_poly.pdbx_seq_one_letter_code
_entity_poly.pdbx_strand_id
1 'polypeptide(L)' 'MNSRWKYQIKTGIIWGSVMCVIMTLFDLRESSIYDQISNFVYYLRYLGYILIGTFFIGYYSWKEKVKLEKKE' A
#
# COMPACT_ATOMS: atom_id res chain seq x y z
N MET A 1 -4.74 3.86 -19.86
CA MET A 1 -4.89 3.03 -18.63
C MET A 1 -6.30 3.20 -18.11
N ASN A 2 -7.03 2.11 -17.82
CA ASN A 2 -8.42 2.20 -17.35
C ASN A 2 -8.51 2.98 -16.01
N SER A 3 -9.54 3.80 -15.82
CA SER A 3 -9.77 4.64 -14.63
C SER A 3 -9.72 3.85 -13.33
N ARG A 4 -10.22 2.60 -13.36
CA ARG A 4 -10.12 1.64 -12.26
C ARG A 4 -8.68 1.39 -11.84
N TRP A 5 -7.82 0.97 -12.78
CA TRP A 5 -6.43 0.64 -12.50
C TRP A 5 -5.64 1.85 -12.00
N LYS A 6 -5.92 3.04 -12.55
CA LYS A 6 -5.32 4.29 -12.06
C LYS A 6 -5.69 4.58 -10.60
N TYR A 7 -6.94 4.35 -10.22
CA TYR A 7 -7.38 4.50 -8.83
C TYR A 7 -6.74 3.44 -7.91
N GLN A 8 -6.77 2.16 -8.30
CA GLN A 8 -6.22 1.07 -7.50
C GLN A 8 -4.72 1.26 -7.23
N ILE A 9 -3.93 1.62 -8.24
CA ILE A 9 -2.49 1.87 -8.11
C ILE A 9 -2.24 3.07 -7.20
N LYS A 10 -3.00 4.17 -7.36
CA LYS A 10 -2.85 5.35 -6.49
C LYS A 10 -3.15 5.02 -5.03
N THR A 11 -4.25 4.32 -4.77
CA THR A 11 -4.65 3.89 -3.41
C THR A 11 -3.63 2.92 -2.82
N GLY A 12 -3.16 1.96 -3.61
CA GLY A 12 -2.19 0.97 -3.18
C GLY A 12 -0.81 1.53 -2.90
N ILE A 13 -0.35 2.51 -3.68
CA ILE A 13 0.92 3.23 -3.41
C ILE A 13 0.80 3.99 -2.09
N ILE A 14 -0.27 4.77 -1.90
CA ILE A 14 -0.48 5.52 -0.65
C ILE A 14 -0.51 4.58 0.54
N TRP A 15 -1.28 3.49 0.45
CA TRP A 15 -1.36 2.50 1.52
C TRP A 15 -0.03 1.80 1.80
N GLY A 16 0.67 1.39 0.73
CA GLY A 16 1.97 0.75 0.83
C GLY A 16 2.99 1.66 1.51
N SER A 17 3.04 2.95 1.15
CA SER A 17 3.91 3.93 1.79
C SER A 17 3.57 4.14 3.27
N VAL A 18 2.29 4.24 3.62
CA VAL A 18 1.85 4.35 5.02
C VAL A 18 2.25 3.12 5.83
N MET A 19 1.98 1.92 5.30
CA MET A 19 2.34 0.66 5.96
C MET A 19 3.85 0.49 6.11
N CYS A 20 4.62 0.93 5.12
CA CYS A 20 6.08 0.94 5.19
C CYS A 20 6.55 1.78 6.37
N VAL A 21 6.10 3.04 6.46
CA VAL A 21 6.47 3.95 7.54
C VAL A 21 6.08 3.40 8.90
N ILE A 22 4.87 2.87 9.04
CA ILE A 22 4.41 2.26 10.29
C ILE A 22 5.33 1.09 10.68
N MET A 23 5.57 0.15 9.75
CA MET A 23 6.42 -1.01 10.03
C MET A 23 7.84 -0.59 10.42
N THR A 24 8.45 0.35 9.69
CA THR A 24 9.77 0.90 10.05
C THR A 24 9.77 1.45 11.47
N LEU A 25 8.74 2.24 11.84
CA LEU A 25 8.63 2.83 13.17
C LEU A 25 8.48 1.79 14.28
N PHE A 26 7.75 0.70 14.02
CA PHE A 26 7.64 -0.41 14.96
C PHE A 26 8.95 -1.19 15.11
N ASP A 27 9.68 -1.37 14.01
CA ASP A 27 10.91 -2.16 13.94
C ASP A 27 12.15 -1.39 14.44
N LEU A 28 12.02 -0.07 14.67
CA LEU A 28 13.08 0.80 15.25
C LEU A 28 13.64 0.29 16.58
N ARG A 29 12.86 -0.51 17.31
CA ARG A 29 13.26 -1.07 18.60
C ARG A 29 14.19 -2.28 18.45
N GLU A 30 14.17 -2.95 17.30
CA GLU A 30 14.97 -4.14 17.01
C GLU A 30 16.16 -3.83 16.08
N SER A 31 16.00 -2.89 15.15
CA SER A 31 17.03 -2.57 14.14
C SER A 31 17.06 -1.08 13.78
N SER A 32 18.24 -0.55 13.49
CA SER A 32 18.38 0.85 13.05
C SER A 32 17.76 1.06 11.66
N ILE A 33 17.29 2.28 11.36
CA ILE A 33 16.73 2.62 10.04
C ILE A 33 17.72 2.29 8.91
N TYR A 34 19.00 2.56 9.14
CA TYR A 34 20.05 2.29 8.16
C TYR A 34 20.15 0.80 7.83
N ASP A 35 20.11 -0.07 8.84
CA ASP A 35 20.15 -1.52 8.64
C ASP A 35 18.90 -2.04 7.93
N GLN A 36 17.72 -1.47 8.22
CA GLN A 36 16.47 -1.85 7.58
C GLN A 36 16.47 -1.51 6.08
N ILE A 37 16.92 -0.30 5.72
CA ILE A 37 16.97 0.14 4.32
C ILE A 37 18.07 -0.59 3.55
N SER A 38 19.15 -1.02 4.20
CA SER A 38 20.17 -1.86 3.56
C SER A 38 19.72 -3.30 3.32
N ASN A 39 18.61 -3.75 3.91
CA ASN A 39 18.13 -5.12 3.80
C ASN A 39 17.18 -5.31 2.61
N PHE A 40 17.53 -6.22 1.69
CA PHE A 40 16.68 -6.56 0.54
C PHE A 40 15.27 -7.05 0.95
N VAL A 41 15.14 -7.74 2.09
CA VAL A 41 13.86 -8.24 2.61
C VAL A 41 12.89 -7.09 2.91
N TYR A 42 13.40 -5.93 3.33
CA TYR A 42 12.57 -4.75 3.59
C TYR A 42 11.85 -4.28 2.32
N TYR A 43 12.55 -4.23 1.19
CA TYR A 43 11.95 -3.84 -0.09
C TYR A 43 10.93 -4.87 -0.61
N LEU A 44 11.18 -6.17 -0.40
CA LEU A 44 10.21 -7.22 -0.73
C LEU A 44 8.93 -7.09 0.10
N ARG A 45 9.03 -6.81 1.39
CA ARG A 45 7.88 -6.53 2.26
C ARG A 45 7.13 -5.28 1.79
N TYR A 46 7.86 -4.21 1.45
CA TYR A 46 7.26 -2.99 0.90
C TYR A 46 6.47 -3.25 -0.40
N LEU A 47 7.06 -4.00 -1.32
CA LEU A 47 6.38 -4.46 -2.54
C LEU A 47 5.12 -5.28 -2.21
N GLY A 48 5.20 -6.18 -1.23
CA GLY A 48 4.06 -6.93 -0.71
C GLY A 48 2.95 -6.01 -0.21
N TYR A 49 3.26 -4.98 0.58
CA TYR A 49 2.28 -4.01 1.08
C TYR A 49 1.65 -3.18 -0.05
N ILE A 50 2.42 -2.76 -1.06
CA ILE A 50 1.86 -2.08 -2.24
C ILE A 50 0.91 -3.01 -3.00
N LEU A 51 1.30 -4.26 -3.23
CA LEU A 51 0.48 -5.23 -3.95
C LEU A 51 -0.83 -5.50 -3.18
N ILE A 52 -0.74 -5.76 -1.88
CA ILE A 52 -1.92 -5.98 -1.02
C ILE A 52 -2.80 -4.73 -1.01
N GLY A 53 -2.22 -3.54 -0.84
CA GLY A 53 -2.94 -2.26 -0.89
C GLY A 53 -3.61 -2.01 -2.24
N THR A 54 -2.97 -2.38 -3.35
CA THR A 54 -3.51 -2.17 -4.70
C THR A 54 -4.65 -3.15 -4.99
N PHE A 55 -4.45 -4.44 -4.69
CA PHE A 55 -5.39 -5.50 -5.06
C PHE A 55 -6.55 -5.62 -4.09
N PHE A 56 -6.32 -5.57 -2.78
CA PHE A 56 -7.41 -5.69 -1.80
C PHE A 56 -8.05 -4.33 -1.57
N ILE A 57 -7.31 -3.38 -1.01
CA ILE A 57 -7.87 -2.09 -0.59
C ILE A 57 -8.33 -1.29 -1.80
N GLY A 58 -7.49 -1.19 -2.83
CA GLY A 58 -7.84 -0.51 -4.07
C GLY A 58 -9.09 -1.09 -4.74
N TYR A 59 -9.26 -2.43 -4.73
CA TYR A 59 -10.46 -3.07 -5.27
C TYR A 59 -11.72 -2.79 -4.44
N TYR A 60 -11.63 -2.92 -3.11
CA TYR A 60 -12.75 -2.66 -2.21
C TYR A 60 -13.18 -1.18 -2.29
N SER A 61 -12.24 -0.25 -2.22
CA SER A 61 -12.52 1.19 -2.37
C SER A 61 -13.09 1.54 -3.75
N TRP A 62 -12.62 0.90 -4.82
CA TRP A 62 -13.20 1.09 -6.15
C TRP A 62 -14.64 0.57 -6.23
N LYS A 63 -14.91 -0.62 -5.67
CA LYS A 63 -16.25 -1.21 -5.60
C LYS A 63 -17.21 -0.30 -4.83
N GLU A 64 -16.75 0.30 -3.74
CA GLU A 64 -17.51 1.27 -2.95
C GLU A 64 -17.78 2.57 -3.72
N LYS A 65 -16.77 3.14 -4.38
CA LYS A 65 -16.93 4.32 -5.25
C LYS A 65 -17.99 4.09 -6.33
N VAL A 66 -17.92 2.95 -7.03
CA VAL A 66 -18.92 2.59 -8.07
C VAL A 66 -20.31 2.38 -7.48
N LYS A 67 -20.41 1.88 -6.24
CA LYS A 67 -21.70 1.73 -5.55
C LYS A 67 -22.31 3.07 -5.18
N LEU A 68 -21.49 4.05 -4.79
CA LEU A 68 -21.93 5.43 -4.50
C LEU A 68 -22.37 6.14 -5.78
N GLU A 69 -21.59 6.06 -6.86
CA GLU A 69 -21.92 6.64 -8.16
C GLU A 69 -23.19 6.05 -8.81
N LYS A 70 -23.60 4.83 -8.44
CA LYS A 70 -24.86 4.21 -8.90
C LYS A 70 -26.07 4.55 -8.04
N LYS A 71 -25.85 5.11 -6.85
CA LYS A 71 -26.91 5.48 -5.90
C LYS A 71 -27.36 6.93 -6.04
N GLU A 72 -26.51 7.78 -6.62
CA GLU A 72 -26.85 9.12 -7.13
C GLU A 72 -27.44 9.03 -8.54
#